data_AF-A0A7W0NK10-F1
#
_entry.id   AF-A0A7W0NK10-F1
#
_cell.length_a   1.000
_cell.length_b   1.000
_cell.length_c   1.000
_cell.angle_alpha   90.00
_cell.angle_beta   90.00
_cell.angle_gamma   90.00
#
_symmetry.space_group_name_H-M   'P 1'
#
loop_
_entity.id
_entity.type
_entity.pdbx_description
1 polymer ?
#
loop_
_entity_poly.entity_id
_entity_poly.type
_entity_poly.pdbx_seq_one_letter_code
_entity_poly.pdbx_strand_id
1 'polypeptide(L)'
;ILLSRFRRVGQALMPFAIAANAVPIIAFAPITNQWFGPLNKTSKMAIVAILVFFPVLVNTLRGLTSVRPSSIELMRSYAAGEVEIYRRVRLPNSLPYLFSALKLATVLAMIGAVVGEYFLSSQEALGFQIRNSAALFQFELAWAAIVVASVLGVAFYAAVALVEHLTMGWHVSARGES
;
A
#
# COMPACT_ATOMS: atom_id res chain seq x y z
N ILE A 1 -22.75 -0.32 -18.13
CA ILE A 1 -22.65 0.99 -17.43
C ILE A 1 -21.67 0.93 -16.24
N LEU A 2 -21.69 -0.10 -15.39
CA LEU A 2 -20.74 -0.24 -14.26
C LEU A 2 -19.27 -0.35 -14.72
N LEU A 3 -19.03 -1.11 -15.79
CA LEU A 3 -17.75 -1.27 -16.47
C LEU A 3 -17.06 0.07 -16.83
N SER A 4 -17.80 0.96 -17.49
CA SER A 4 -17.27 2.27 -17.89
C SER A 4 -17.04 3.19 -16.70
N ARG A 5 -17.82 3.05 -15.61
CA ARG A 5 -17.60 3.80 -14.37
C ARG A 5 -16.26 3.46 -13.72
N PHE A 6 -15.94 2.18 -13.52
CA PHE A 6 -14.65 1.79 -12.91
C PHE A 6 -13.44 2.22 -13.76
N ARG A 7 -13.53 2.08 -15.08
CA ARG A 7 -12.44 2.49 -15.99
C ARG A 7 -12.23 4.01 -15.98
N ARG A 8 -13.31 4.79 -16.00
CA ARG A 8 -13.25 6.26 -15.89
C ARG A 8 -12.71 6.70 -14.53
N VAL A 9 -13.15 6.08 -13.44
CA VAL A 9 -12.64 6.37 -12.09
C VAL A 9 -11.15 6.05 -12.00
N GLY A 10 -10.71 4.89 -12.50
CA GLY A 10 -9.29 4.55 -12.54
C GLY A 10 -8.46 5.57 -13.33
N GLN A 11 -8.93 5.97 -14.52
CA GLN A 11 -8.26 6.99 -15.35
C GLN A 11 -8.23 8.37 -14.68
N ALA A 12 -9.33 8.78 -14.06
CA ALA A 12 -9.42 10.05 -13.35
C ALA A 12 -8.51 10.08 -12.12
N LEU A 13 -8.32 8.95 -11.42
CA LEU A 13 -7.50 8.86 -10.21
C LEU A 13 -5.99 8.71 -10.48
N MET A 14 -5.58 8.28 -11.68
CA MET A 14 -4.16 8.17 -12.04
C MET A 14 -3.35 9.46 -11.81
N PRO A 15 -3.77 10.66 -12.29
CA PRO A 15 -3.02 11.88 -12.05
C PRO A 15 -2.93 12.24 -10.57
N PHE A 16 -3.99 12.00 -9.78
CA PHE A 16 -3.95 12.23 -8.33
C PHE A 16 -2.99 11.28 -7.62
N ALA A 17 -2.93 10.01 -8.04
CA ALA A 17 -1.96 9.08 -7.49
C ALA A 17 -0.53 9.50 -7.82
N ILE A 18 -0.26 9.94 -9.06
CA ILE A 18 1.06 10.46 -9.43
C ILE A 18 1.40 11.70 -8.60
N ALA A 19 0.47 12.66 -8.49
CA ALA A 19 0.66 13.86 -7.69
C ALA A 19 0.92 13.55 -6.21
N ALA A 20 0.15 12.63 -5.62
CA ALA A 20 0.32 12.20 -4.23
C ALA A 20 1.69 11.54 -3.99
N ASN A 21 2.19 10.74 -4.93
CA ASN A 21 3.53 10.12 -4.85
C ASN A 21 4.66 11.13 -5.10
N ALA A 22 4.38 12.22 -5.81
CA ALA A 22 5.37 13.27 -6.06
C ALA A 22 5.57 14.20 -4.85
N VAL A 23 4.62 14.23 -3.89
CA VAL A 23 4.77 15.10 -2.72
C VAL A 23 5.91 14.58 -1.83
N PRO A 24 6.89 15.43 -1.47
CA PRO A 24 7.97 15.04 -0.59
C PRO A 24 7.42 14.69 0.81
N ILE A 25 7.47 13.40 1.14
CA ILE A 25 7.01 12.84 2.41
C ILE A 25 7.57 13.55 3.65
N ILE A 26 8.83 14.00 3.56
CA ILE A 26 9.54 14.72 4.62
C ILE A 26 8.83 16.03 4.97
N ALA A 27 8.24 16.71 3.99
CA ALA A 27 7.51 17.97 4.20
C ALA A 27 6.15 17.75 4.90
N PHE A 28 5.55 16.56 4.77
CA PHE A 28 4.27 16.23 5.42
C PHE A 28 4.40 16.00 6.93
N ALA A 29 5.55 15.51 7.40
CA ALA A 29 5.77 15.18 8.81
C ALA A 29 5.54 16.36 9.78
N PRO A 30 6.13 17.57 9.58
CA PRO A 30 5.88 18.70 10.47
C PRO A 30 4.41 19.18 10.43
N ILE A 31 3.77 19.16 9.25
CA ILE A 31 2.37 19.61 9.08
C ILE A 31 1.41 18.70 9.85
N THR A 32 1.55 17.39 9.67
CA THR A 32 0.71 16.38 10.35
C THR A 32 0.93 16.39 11.87
N ASN A 33 2.18 16.58 12.32
CA ASN A 33 2.48 16.74 13.74
C ASN A 33 1.83 18.01 14.32
N GLN A 34 1.75 19.10 13.57
CA GLN A 34 1.07 20.32 14.00
C GLN A 34 -0.45 20.13 14.09
N TRP A 35 -1.05 19.38 13.16
CA TRP A 35 -2.51 19.17 13.13
C TRP A 35 -2.99 18.17 14.19
N PHE A 36 -2.32 17.03 14.31
CA PHE A 36 -2.77 15.91 15.17
C PHE A 36 -2.06 15.86 16.52
N GLY A 37 -1.09 16.74 16.74
CA GLY A 37 -0.20 16.73 17.88
C GLY A 37 1.01 15.82 17.67
N PRO A 38 2.18 16.22 18.18
CA PRO A 38 3.44 15.55 17.86
C PRO A 38 3.63 14.18 18.52
N LEU A 39 3.10 13.99 19.72
CA LEU A 39 3.20 12.71 20.45
C LEU A 39 2.06 11.76 20.11
N ASN A 40 1.08 12.20 19.32
CA ASN A 40 -0.06 11.39 18.97
C ASN A 40 0.29 10.44 17.81
N LYS A 41 -0.02 9.15 17.98
CA LYS A 41 0.17 8.11 16.96
C LYS A 41 -0.61 8.42 15.67
N THR A 42 -1.74 9.12 15.81
CA THR A 42 -2.59 9.54 14.68
C THR A 42 -1.85 10.38 13.65
N SER A 43 -0.89 11.21 14.05
CA SER A 43 -0.07 11.99 13.11
C SER A 43 0.68 11.08 12.13
N LYS A 44 1.35 10.05 12.65
CA LYS A 44 2.17 9.12 11.87
C LYS A 44 1.29 8.26 10.98
N MET A 45 0.15 7.81 11.52
CA MET A 45 -0.86 7.07 10.76
C MET A 45 -1.42 7.89 9.60
N ALA A 46 -1.62 9.20 9.75
CA ALA A 46 -2.10 10.06 8.67
C ALA A 46 -1.09 10.14 7.51
N ILE A 47 0.21 10.29 7.82
CA ILE A 47 1.29 10.27 6.82
C ILE A 47 1.26 8.93 6.06
N VAL A 48 1.25 7.82 6.78
CA VAL A 48 1.21 6.47 6.21
C VAL A 48 -0.03 6.26 5.35
N ALA A 49 -1.20 6.68 5.82
CA ALA A 49 -2.45 6.53 5.10
C ALA A 49 -2.42 7.26 3.75
N ILE A 50 -1.92 8.49 3.71
CA ILE A 50 -1.83 9.27 2.46
C ILE A 50 -0.93 8.57 1.44
N LEU A 51 0.23 8.06 1.88
CA LEU A 51 1.20 7.40 1.00
C LEU A 51 0.68 6.09 0.42
N VAL A 52 -0.07 5.34 1.23
CA VAL A 52 -0.53 4.00 0.87
C VAL A 52 -1.86 4.04 0.11
N PHE A 53 -2.75 4.96 0.45
CA PHE A 53 -4.12 4.97 -0.04
C PHE A 53 -4.21 5.03 -1.56
N PHE A 54 -3.54 6.00 -2.20
CA PHE A 54 -3.64 6.18 -3.64
C PHE A 54 -3.03 5.03 -4.46
N PRO A 55 -1.80 4.57 -4.18
CA PRO A 55 -1.24 3.40 -4.86
C PRO A 55 -2.12 2.15 -4.73
N VAL A 56 -2.63 1.87 -3.53
CA VAL A 56 -3.49 0.69 -3.30
C VAL A 56 -4.82 0.83 -4.04
N LEU A 57 -5.45 1.99 -3.95
CA LEU A 57 -6.72 2.27 -4.64
C LEU A 57 -6.57 2.13 -6.16
N VAL A 58 -5.58 2.76 -6.77
CA VAL A 58 -5.38 2.75 -8.21
C VAL A 58 -5.05 1.34 -8.71
N ASN A 59 -4.19 0.59 -8.02
CA ASN A 59 -3.87 -0.78 -8.44
C ASN A 59 -5.07 -1.72 -8.31
N THR A 60 -5.85 -1.58 -7.25
CA THR A 60 -7.08 -2.37 -7.07
C THR A 60 -8.10 -2.07 -8.16
N LEU A 61 -8.30 -0.80 -8.50
CA LEU A 61 -9.18 -0.39 -9.60
C LEU A 61 -8.69 -0.88 -10.96
N ARG A 62 -7.37 -0.88 -11.19
CA ARG A 62 -6.76 -1.49 -12.38
C ARG A 62 -7.09 -2.99 -12.44
N GLY A 63 -6.93 -3.72 -11.34
CA GLY A 63 -7.29 -5.14 -11.26
C GLY A 63 -8.79 -5.43 -11.49
N LEU A 64 -9.68 -4.54 -11.04
CA LEU A 64 -11.13 -4.67 -11.29
C LEU A 64 -11.52 -4.43 -12.77
N THR A 65 -10.65 -3.76 -13.53
CA THR A 65 -10.90 -3.35 -14.92
C THR A 65 -10.06 -4.09 -15.95
N SER A 66 -8.99 -4.78 -15.54
CA SER A 66 -8.08 -5.54 -16.42
C SER A 66 -8.57 -6.95 -16.81
N VAL A 67 -9.85 -7.25 -16.59
CA VAL A 67 -10.44 -8.56 -16.91
C VAL A 67 -10.46 -8.78 -18.43
N ARG A 68 -10.08 -9.99 -18.87
CA ARG A 68 -10.17 -10.41 -20.28
C ARG A 68 -11.61 -10.29 -20.80
N PRO A 69 -11.85 -9.65 -21.97
CA PRO A 69 -13.20 -9.50 -22.53
C PRO A 69 -13.95 -10.83 -22.68
N SER A 70 -13.24 -11.88 -23.11
CA SER A 70 -13.80 -13.23 -23.28
C SER A 70 -14.40 -13.82 -21.99
N SER A 71 -13.79 -13.56 -20.82
CA SER A 71 -14.33 -14.01 -19.53
C SER A 71 -15.66 -13.32 -19.18
N ILE A 72 -15.83 -12.07 -19.63
CA ILE A 72 -17.09 -11.32 -19.42
C ILE A 72 -18.14 -11.79 -20.43
N GLU A 73 -17.76 -12.00 -21.69
CA GLU A 73 -18.64 -12.52 -22.74
C GLU A 73 -19.19 -13.90 -22.37
N LEU A 74 -18.34 -14.80 -21.86
CA LEU A 74 -18.75 -16.13 -21.39
C LEU A 74 -19.83 -16.02 -20.30
N MET A 75 -19.61 -15.21 -19.28
CA MET A 75 -20.60 -15.01 -18.22
C MET A 75 -21.91 -14.44 -18.76
N ARG A 76 -21.85 -13.54 -19.75
CA ARG A 76 -23.04 -13.00 -20.41
C ARG A 76 -23.79 -14.04 -21.23
N SER A 77 -23.09 -14.96 -21.89
CA SER A 77 -23.73 -16.11 -22.57
C SER A 77 -24.48 -17.03 -21.61
N TYR A 78 -24.05 -17.12 -20.35
CA TYR A 78 -24.78 -17.80 -19.27
C TYR A 78 -25.89 -16.95 -18.63
N ALA A 79 -26.27 -15.82 -19.24
CA ALA A 79 -27.24 -14.86 -18.69
C ALA A 79 -26.89 -14.34 -17.27
N ALA A 80 -25.61 -14.36 -16.89
CA ALA A 80 -25.18 -13.89 -15.58
C ALA A 80 -25.34 -12.35 -15.45
N GLY A 81 -25.90 -11.92 -14.32
CA GLY A 81 -26.07 -10.50 -14.00
C GLY A 81 -24.76 -9.77 -13.69
N GLU A 82 -24.78 -8.43 -13.69
CA GLU A 82 -23.59 -7.61 -13.43
C GLU A 82 -22.99 -7.84 -12.02
N VAL A 83 -23.81 -8.16 -11.01
CA VAL A 83 -23.35 -8.51 -9.66
C VAL A 83 -22.58 -9.83 -9.65
N GLU A 84 -23.02 -10.80 -10.45
CA GLU A 84 -22.38 -12.10 -10.55
C GLU A 84 -21.05 -12.01 -11.32
N ILE A 85 -21.01 -11.23 -12.40
CA ILE A 85 -19.77 -10.90 -13.11
C ILE A 85 -18.79 -10.17 -12.17
N TYR A 86 -19.27 -9.24 -11.33
CA TYR A 86 -18.43 -8.57 -10.35
C TYR A 86 -17.83 -9.55 -9.33
N ARG A 87 -18.67 -10.34 -8.67
CA ARG A 87 -18.24 -11.24 -7.59
C ARG A 87 -17.40 -12.42 -8.08
N ARG A 88 -17.70 -13.00 -9.23
CA ARG A 88 -17.04 -14.23 -9.73
C ARG A 88 -15.88 -13.97 -10.68
N VAL A 89 -15.84 -12.81 -11.35
CA VAL A 89 -14.79 -12.52 -12.34
C VAL A 89 -13.94 -11.33 -11.91
N ARG A 90 -14.55 -10.17 -11.63
CA ARG A 90 -13.77 -8.95 -11.35
C ARG A 90 -13.06 -8.98 -10.02
N LEU A 91 -13.78 -9.36 -8.96
CA LEU A 91 -13.24 -9.36 -7.61
C LEU A 91 -12.05 -10.34 -7.51
N PRO A 92 -12.16 -11.62 -7.96
CA PRO A 92 -11.03 -12.55 -7.97
C PRO A 92 -9.88 -12.10 -8.87
N ASN A 93 -10.16 -11.46 -10.02
CA ASN A 93 -9.12 -10.91 -10.90
C ASN A 93 -8.37 -9.73 -10.26
N SER A 94 -9.04 -8.95 -9.41
CA SER A 94 -8.43 -7.80 -8.72
C SER A 94 -7.56 -8.18 -7.52
N LEU A 95 -7.76 -9.36 -6.96
CA LEU A 95 -7.07 -9.82 -5.77
C LEU A 95 -5.54 -9.80 -5.92
N PRO A 96 -4.92 -10.38 -6.97
CA PRO A 96 -3.46 -10.30 -7.16
C PRO A 96 -2.93 -8.87 -7.23
N TYR A 97 -3.69 -7.96 -7.85
CA TYR A 97 -3.32 -6.54 -7.94
C TYR A 97 -3.40 -5.85 -6.57
N LEU A 98 -4.43 -6.15 -5.78
CA LEU A 98 -4.58 -5.64 -4.42
C LEU A 98 -3.41 -6.10 -3.54
N PHE A 99 -3.06 -7.38 -3.55
CA PHE A 99 -1.96 -7.88 -2.72
C PHE A 99 -0.59 -7.40 -3.18
N SER A 100 -0.36 -7.29 -4.50
CA SER A 100 0.83 -6.63 -5.03
C SER A 100 0.94 -5.19 -4.53
N ALA A 101 -0.17 -4.46 -4.50
CA ALA A 101 -0.19 -3.10 -3.98
C ALA A 101 -0.04 -3.03 -2.45
N LEU A 102 -0.61 -3.97 -1.70
CA LEU A 102 -0.44 -4.06 -0.24
C LEU A 102 1.01 -4.36 0.15
N LYS A 103 1.70 -5.23 -0.59
CA LYS A 103 3.14 -5.49 -0.40
C LYS A 103 4.00 -4.25 -0.64
N LEU A 104 3.68 -3.46 -1.66
CA LEU A 104 4.33 -2.17 -1.89
C LEU A 104 4.00 -1.18 -0.77
N ALA A 105 2.75 -1.20 -0.30
CA ALA A 105 2.28 -0.37 0.79
C ALA A 105 2.98 -0.65 2.12
N THR A 106 3.40 -1.89 2.43
CA THR A 106 4.13 -2.16 3.68
C THR A 106 5.47 -1.43 3.71
N VAL A 107 6.16 -1.37 2.58
CA VAL A 107 7.43 -0.64 2.44
C VAL A 107 7.21 0.87 2.61
N LEU A 108 6.21 1.42 1.91
CA LEU A 108 5.85 2.84 2.02
C LEU A 108 5.39 3.22 3.43
N ALA A 109 4.63 2.33 4.09
CA ALA A 109 4.17 2.52 5.45
C ALA A 109 5.34 2.57 6.44
N MET A 110 6.32 1.68 6.29
CA MET A 110 7.51 1.69 7.14
C MET A 110 8.30 2.98 6.96
N ILE A 111 8.53 3.40 5.70
CA ILE A 111 9.21 4.67 5.39
C ILE A 111 8.44 5.84 6.01
N GLY A 112 7.11 5.90 5.83
CA GLY A 112 6.30 7.00 6.35
C GLY A 112 6.18 7.05 7.87
N ALA A 113 6.15 5.90 8.54
CA ALA A 113 6.19 5.83 9.99
C ALA A 113 7.52 6.39 10.52
N VAL A 114 8.65 5.91 9.99
CA VAL A 114 9.99 6.36 10.40
C VAL A 114 10.17 7.85 10.13
N VAL A 115 9.77 8.35 8.95
CA VAL A 115 9.85 9.78 8.62
C VAL A 115 8.95 10.62 9.55
N GLY A 116 7.74 10.15 9.85
CA GLY A 116 6.83 10.83 10.76
C GLY A 116 7.39 10.93 12.19
N GLU A 117 8.06 9.87 12.63
CA GLU A 117 8.75 9.82 13.93
C GLU A 117 10.04 10.66 13.95
N TYR A 118 10.71 10.77 12.80
CA TYR A 118 12.02 11.40 12.68
C TYR A 118 12.03 12.87 13.12
N PHE A 119 10.94 13.63 12.92
CA PHE A 119 10.91 15.05 13.28
C PHE A 119 10.46 15.31 14.72
N LEU A 120 9.40 14.65 15.16
CA LEU A 120 8.83 14.88 16.48
C LEU A 120 8.10 13.63 16.95
N SER A 121 8.65 12.96 17.97
CA SER A 121 8.11 11.72 18.54
C SER A 121 8.67 11.49 19.95
N SER A 122 8.19 10.43 20.62
CA SER A 122 8.77 9.94 21.87
C SER A 122 10.20 9.42 21.68
N GLN A 123 10.99 9.38 22.75
CA GLN A 123 12.38 8.92 22.69
C GLN A 123 12.52 7.43 22.33
N GLU A 124 11.46 6.65 22.54
CA GLU A 124 11.41 5.22 22.23
C GLU A 124 11.17 4.94 20.73
N ALA A 125 10.78 5.96 19.95
CA ALA A 125 10.47 5.80 18.55
C ALA A 125 11.73 5.53 17.70
N LEU A 126 11.63 4.62 16.73
CA LEU A 126 12.77 4.25 15.88
C LEU A 126 13.27 5.44 15.07
N GLY A 127 12.36 6.23 14.48
CA GLY A 127 12.75 7.44 13.75
C GLY A 127 13.45 8.47 14.63
N PHE A 128 13.04 8.60 15.90
CA PHE A 128 13.71 9.46 16.87
C PHE A 128 15.13 8.96 17.17
N GLN A 129 15.30 7.66 17.43
CA GLN A 129 16.59 7.09 17.78
C GLN A 129 17.60 7.20 16.62
N ILE A 130 17.16 6.96 15.39
CA ILE A 130 18.00 7.16 14.19
C ILE A 130 18.52 8.60 14.14
N ARG A 131 17.62 9.59 14.27
CA ARG A 131 18.00 11.01 14.26
C ARG A 131 18.94 11.35 15.41
N ASN A 132 18.56 10.97 16.63
CA ASN A 132 19.26 11.37 17.85
C ASN A 132 20.68 10.78 17.90
N SER A 133 20.82 9.50 17.62
CA SER A 133 22.13 8.84 17.60
C SER A 133 23.03 9.37 16.49
N ALA A 134 22.49 9.66 15.31
CA ALA A 134 23.24 10.31 14.24
C ALA A 134 23.72 11.71 14.66
N ALA A 135 22.87 12.50 15.34
CA ALA A 135 23.24 13.83 15.85
C ALA A 135 24.32 13.78 16.93
N LEU A 136 24.38 12.69 17.70
CA LEU A 136 25.41 12.44 18.71
C LEU A 136 26.66 11.73 18.15
N PHE A 137 26.77 11.57 16.82
CA PHE A 137 27.83 10.81 16.15
C PHE A 137 27.96 9.35 16.60
N GLN A 138 26.90 8.79 17.21
CA GLN A 138 26.80 7.38 17.60
C GLN A 138 26.29 6.54 16.43
N PHE A 139 27.08 6.47 15.37
CA PHE A 139 26.67 5.82 14.12
C PHE A 139 26.39 4.32 14.28
N GLU A 140 27.05 3.64 15.23
CA GLU A 140 26.75 2.24 15.56
C GLU A 140 25.29 2.05 15.97
N LEU A 141 24.77 2.92 16.87
CA LEU A 141 23.40 2.85 17.34
C LEU A 141 22.40 3.28 16.25
N ALA A 142 22.76 4.29 15.45
CA ALA A 142 21.95 4.72 14.32
C ALA A 142 21.77 3.59 13.29
N TRP A 143 22.85 2.88 12.94
CA TRP A 143 22.80 1.71 12.04
C TRP A 143 22.01 0.56 12.65
N ALA A 144 22.17 0.28 13.95
CA ALA A 144 21.37 -0.74 14.63
C ALA A 144 19.86 -0.44 14.53
N ALA A 145 19.45 0.81 14.77
CA ALA A 145 18.06 1.23 14.63
C ALA A 145 17.53 1.10 13.19
N ILE A 146 18.36 1.43 12.18
CA ILE A 146 18.03 1.24 10.75
C ILE A 146 17.83 -0.25 10.41
N VAL A 147 18.69 -1.14 10.94
CA VAL A 147 18.56 -2.58 10.73
C VAL A 147 17.27 -3.11 11.36
N VAL A 148 16.96 -2.70 12.60
CA VAL A 148 15.69 -3.07 13.25
C VAL A 148 14.48 -2.60 12.45
N ALA A 149 14.50 -1.34 11.99
CA ALA A 149 13.44 -0.80 11.14
C ALA A 149 13.29 -1.59 9.83
N SER A 150 14.40 -1.99 9.22
CA SER A 150 14.43 -2.78 7.99
C SER A 150 13.87 -4.19 8.20
N VAL A 151 14.23 -4.86 9.30
CA VAL A 151 13.69 -6.18 9.68
C VAL A 151 12.19 -6.11 9.91
N LEU A 152 11.68 -5.07 10.58
CA LEU A 152 10.24 -4.87 10.77
C LEU A 152 9.52 -4.64 9.44
N GLY A 153 10.10 -3.84 8.53
CA GLY A 153 9.54 -3.64 7.19
C GLY A 153 9.46 -4.94 6.39
N VAL A 154 10.51 -5.76 6.42
CA VAL A 154 10.53 -7.09 5.78
C VAL A 154 9.51 -8.04 6.43
N ALA A 155 9.39 -8.01 7.76
CA ALA A 155 8.42 -8.82 8.48
C ALA A 155 6.97 -8.46 8.08
N PHE A 156 6.64 -7.18 7.94
CA PHE A 156 5.33 -6.76 7.45
C PHE A 156 5.08 -7.18 6.00
N TYR A 157 6.08 -7.04 5.13
CA TYR A 157 5.98 -7.55 3.75
C TYR A 157 5.70 -9.05 3.74
N ALA A 158 6.47 -9.82 4.52
CA ALA A 158 6.34 -11.27 4.61
C ALA A 158 4.97 -11.68 5.16
N ALA A 159 4.44 -10.95 6.14
CA ALA A 159 3.08 -11.18 6.65
C ALA A 159 2.02 -11.00 5.56
N VAL A 160 2.10 -9.92 4.77
CA VAL A 160 1.18 -9.72 3.64
C VAL A 160 1.35 -10.78 2.56
N ALA A 161 2.59 -11.18 2.26
CA ALA A 161 2.88 -12.26 1.30
C ALA A 161 2.32 -13.61 1.77
N LEU A 162 2.38 -13.90 3.07
CA LEU A 162 1.80 -15.10 3.65
C LEU A 162 0.27 -15.09 3.52
N VAL A 163 -0.37 -13.96 3.86
CA VAL A 163 -1.83 -13.81 3.69
C VAL A 163 -2.23 -13.95 2.23
N GLU A 164 -1.46 -13.40 1.28
CA GLU A 164 -1.68 -13.60 -0.15
C GLU A 164 -1.64 -15.09 -0.50
N HIS A 165 -0.61 -15.81 -0.05
CA HIS A 165 -0.43 -17.21 -0.37
C HIS A 165 -1.58 -18.08 0.19
N LEU A 166 -2.00 -17.82 1.43
CA LEU A 166 -3.12 -18.52 2.07
C LEU A 166 -4.46 -18.21 1.39
N THR A 167 -4.67 -16.95 0.98
CA THR A 167 -5.93 -16.53 0.35
C THR A 167 -6.01 -16.81 -1.14
N MET A 168 -4.89 -17.00 -1.84
CA MET A 168 -4.84 -17.17 -3.31
C MET A 168 -4.12 -18.44 -3.78
N GLY A 169 -4.16 -19.53 -3.00
CA GLY A 169 -3.57 -20.81 -3.39
C GLY A 169 -3.96 -21.31 -4.80
N TRP A 170 -5.11 -20.89 -5.34
CA TRP A 170 -5.55 -21.24 -6.69
C TRP A 170 -4.76 -20.54 -7.82
N HIS A 171 -4.21 -19.33 -7.60
CA HIS A 171 -3.46 -18.58 -8.63
C HIS A 171 -2.03 -19.11 -8.82
N VAL A 172 -1.46 -19.76 -7.80
CA VAL A 172 -0.12 -20.38 -7.89
C VAL A 172 -0.13 -21.55 -8.88
N SER A 173 -1.27 -22.23 -9.05
CA SER A 173 -1.41 -23.37 -9.98
C SER A 173 -1.34 -22.97 -11.46
N ALA A 174 -1.53 -21.68 -11.81
CA ALA A 174 -1.46 -21.20 -13.19
C ALA A 174 -0.04 -20.81 -13.66
N ARG A 175 0.98 -21.00 -12.80
CA ARG A 175 2.39 -20.71 -13.10
C ARG A 175 3.24 -21.96 -13.40
N GLY A 176 2.65 -23.16 -13.31
CA GLY A 176 3.32 -24.44 -13.54
C GLY A 176 3.27 -24.96 -14.99
N GLU A 177 2.60 -24.26 -15.90
CA GLU A 177 2.50 -24.63 -17.31
C GLU A 177 3.14 -23.53 -18.18
N SER A 178 4.47 -23.46 -18.17
CA SER A 178 5.26 -22.78 -19.20
C SER A 178 6.52 -23.57 -19.48
#